data_AF-A0A0G4PR57-F1
#
_entry.id   AF-A0A0G4PR57-F1
#
_cell.length_a   1.000
_cell.length_b   1.000
_cell.length_c   1.000
_cell.angle_alpha   90.00
_cell.angle_beta   90.00
_cell.angle_gamma   90.00
#
_symmetry.space_group_name_H-M   'P 1'
#
loop_
_entity.id
_entity.type
_entity.pdbx_description
1 polymer ?
#
loop_
_entity_poly.entity_id
_entity_poly.type
_entity_poly.pdbx_seq_one_letter_code
_entity_poly.pdbx_strand_id
1 'polypeptide(L)' 'MVQSNEWQRMLRGELYWAWGEDLQANRTRCKQACNDFNAAGAATRRQNVEPWRK' A
#
# COMPACT_ATOMS: atom_id res chain seq x y z
N MET A 1 11.22 3.53 0.99
CA MET A 1 10.08 4.47 0.93
C MET A 1 10.54 5.75 1.58
N VAL A 2 10.40 6.89 0.89
CA VAL A 2 10.50 8.18 1.58
C VAL A 2 9.37 8.21 2.62
N GLN A 3 9.68 8.60 3.85
CA GLN A 3 8.70 8.63 4.92
C GLN A 3 8.53 10.07 5.37
N SER A 4 7.60 10.78 4.71
CA SER A 4 7.17 12.13 5.09
C SER A 4 6.78 12.24 6.56
N ASN A 5 6.73 13.48 7.06
CA ASN A 5 6.24 13.75 8.41
C ASN A 5 4.82 13.19 8.63
N GLU A 6 3.93 13.35 7.64
CA GLU A 6 2.56 12.83 7.72
C GLU A 6 2.51 11.29 7.81
N TRP A 7 3.44 10.60 7.14
CA TRP A 7 3.60 9.16 7.32
C TRP A 7 3.96 8.79 8.75
N GLN A 8 4.92 9.50 9.35
CA GLN A 8 5.35 9.24 10.73
C GLN A 8 4.23 9.53 11.74
N ARG A 9 3.46 10.61 11.55
CA ARG A 9 2.28 10.95 12.36
C ARG A 9 1.22 9.85 12.29
N MET A 10 0.92 9.36 11.07
CA MET A 10 0.01 8.23 10.87
C MET A 10 0.46 6.97 11.64
N LEU A 11 1.75 6.61 11.56
CA LEU A 11 2.28 5.43 12.26
C LEU A 11 2.19 5.55 13.80
N ARG A 12 2.28 6.77 14.35
CA ARG A 12 2.13 7.03 15.78
C ARG A 12 0.66 7.16 16.22
N GLY A 13 -0.29 7.14 15.29
CA GLY A 13 -1.71 7.38 15.59
C GLY A 13 -2.06 8.84 15.88
N GLU A 14 -1.19 9.77 15.51
CA GLU A 14 -1.45 11.21 15.63
C GLU A 14 -2.39 11.68 14.50
N LEU A 15 -3.04 12.83 14.68
CA LEU A 15 -3.74 13.49 13.58
C LEU A 15 -2.72 13.75 12.45
N TYR A 16 -3.06 13.41 11.21
CA TYR A 16 -2.20 13.58 10.03
C TYR A 16 -3.02 14.00 8.81
N TRP A 17 -2.36 14.64 7.84
CA TRP A 17 -2.94 14.98 6.55
C TRP A 17 -2.79 13.81 5.58
N ALA A 18 -3.90 13.15 5.28
CA ALA A 18 -3.87 11.93 4.50
C ALA A 18 -3.40 12.15 3.05
N TRP A 19 -3.64 13.31 2.43
CA TRP A 19 -3.41 13.54 0.98
C TRP A 19 -1.96 13.88 0.59
N GLY A 20 -0.99 13.68 1.47
CA GLY A 20 0.44 13.80 1.11
C GLY A 20 0.84 12.81 0.01
N GLU A 21 1.84 13.18 -0.80
CA GLU A 21 2.32 12.41 -1.95
C GLU A 21 2.70 10.96 -1.58
N ASP A 22 3.51 10.78 -0.52
CA ASP A 22 3.92 9.45 -0.05
C ASP A 22 2.72 8.55 0.34
N LEU A 23 1.74 9.13 1.05
CA LEU A 23 0.55 8.40 1.49
C LEU A 23 -0.35 8.03 0.31
N GLN A 24 -0.43 8.89 -0.71
CA GLN A 24 -1.15 8.63 -1.95
C GLN A 24 -0.45 7.57 -2.81
N ALA A 25 0.87 7.64 -2.93
CA ALA A 25 1.68 6.62 -3.61
C ALA A 25 1.49 5.25 -2.93
N ASN A 26 1.52 5.21 -1.60
CA ASN A 26 1.29 3.97 -0.85
C ASN A 26 -0.14 3.43 -1.06
N ARG A 27 -1.17 4.29 -1.02
CA ARG A 27 -2.55 3.88 -1.32
C ARG A 27 -2.70 3.32 -2.73
N THR A 28 -2.07 3.96 -3.71
CA THR A 28 -2.11 3.52 -5.11
C THR A 28 -1.47 2.15 -5.28
N ARG A 29 -0.29 1.93 -4.67
CA ARG A 29 0.40 0.63 -4.63
C ARG A 29 -0.49 -0.45 -4.01
N CYS A 30 -1.07 -0.18 -2.83
CA CYS A 30 -1.94 -1.13 -2.15
C CYS A 30 -3.18 -1.47 -2.98
N LYS A 31 -3.81 -0.45 -3.61
CA LYS A 31 -4.95 -0.66 -4.52
C LYS A 31 -4.57 -1.55 -5.69
N GLN A 32 -3.42 -1.33 -6.31
CA GLN A 32 -2.94 -2.17 -7.41
C GLN A 32 -2.72 -3.61 -6.96
N ALA A 33 -2.09 -3.83 -5.80
CA ALA A 33 -1.88 -5.17 -5.27
C ALA A 33 -3.21 -5.92 -5.00
N CYS A 34 -4.20 -5.23 -4.44
CA CYS A 34 -5.55 -5.79 -4.25
C CYS A 34 -6.23 -6.13 -5.59
N ASN A 35 -6.10 -5.27 -6.60
CA ASN A 35 -6.64 -5.54 -7.93
C ASN A 35 -5.99 -6.77 -8.56
N ASP A 36 -4.65 -6.86 -8.51
CA ASP A 36 -3.89 -8.01 -9.03
C ASP A 36 -4.33 -9.31 -8.36
N PHE A 37 -4.47 -9.31 -7.02
CA PHE A 37 -4.93 -10.47 -6.26
C PHE A 37 -6.36 -10.89 -6.61
N ASN A 38 -7.28 -9.93 -6.69
CA ASN A 38 -8.67 -10.21 -7.05
C ASN A 38 -8.80 -10.75 -8.48
N ALA A 39 -7.88 -10.38 -9.37
CA ALA A 39 -7.83 -10.86 -10.75
C ALA A 39 -7.07 -12.18 -10.93
N ALA A 40 -6.38 -12.69 -9.90
CA ALA A 40 -5.39 -13.77 -10.03
C ALA A 40 -5.98 -15.17 -10.28
N GLY A 41 -7.30 -15.37 -10.10
CA GLY A 41 -7.98 -16.64 -10.38
C GLY A 41 -7.37 -17.82 -9.61
N ALA A 42 -6.96 -18.87 -10.32
CA ALA A 42 -6.36 -20.09 -9.75
C ALA A 42 -4.85 -19.97 -9.43
N ALA A 43 -4.38 -18.76 -9.12
CA ALA A 43 -2.99 -18.55 -8.72
C ALA A 43 -2.64 -19.29 -7.43
N THR A 44 -1.40 -19.75 -7.34
CA THR A 44 -0.88 -20.37 -6.12
C THR A 44 -0.86 -19.35 -4.98
N ARG A 45 -0.88 -19.84 -3.74
CA ARG A 45 -0.77 -19.00 -2.54
C ARG A 45 0.45 -18.07 -2.59
N ARG A 46 1.58 -18.52 -3.16
CA ARG A 46 2.79 -17.69 -3.26
C ARG A 46 2.61 -16.56 -4.26
N GLN A 47 2.10 -16.87 -5.46
CA GLN A 47 1.82 -15.86 -6.49
C GLN A 47 0.84 -14.80 -5.99
N ASN A 48 -0.15 -15.21 -5.20
CA ASN A 48 -1.10 -14.29 -4.57
C ASN A 48 -0.46 -13.32 -3.57
N VAL A 49 0.75 -13.54 -3.06
CA VAL A 49 1.40 -12.62 -2.08
C VAL A 49 2.47 -11.75 -2.73
N GLU A 50 2.98 -12.13 -3.90
CA GLU A 50 4.01 -11.35 -4.62
C GLU A 50 3.64 -9.89 -4.91
N PRO A 51 2.38 -9.51 -5.23
CA PRO A 51 2.02 -8.11 -5.48
C PRO A 51 2.36 -7.14 -4.34
N TRP A 52 2.41 -7.63 -3.09
CA TRP A 52 2.74 -6.82 -1.92
C TRP A 52 4.25 -6.66 -1.67
N ARG A 53 5.09 -7.42 -2.37
CA ARG A 53 6.56 -7.38 -2.22
C ARG A 53 7.25 -6.39 -3.17
N LYS A 54 6.51 -5.88 -4.16
CA LYS A 54 6.98 -4.87 -5.12
C LYS A 54 7.34 -3.54 -4.45
#